data_AF-A0AB36XI52-F1
#
_entry.id   AF-A0AB36XI52-F1
#
_cell.length_a   1.000
_cell.length_b   1.000
_cell.length_c   1.000
_cell.angle_alpha   90.00
_cell.angle_beta   90.00
_cell.angle_gamma   90.00
#
_symmetry.space_group_name_H-M   'P 1'
#
loop_
_entity.id
_entity.type
_entity.pdbx_description
1 polymer ?
#
loop_
_entity_poly.entity_id
_entity_poly.type
_entity_poly.pdbx_seq_one_letter_code
_entity_poly.pdbx_strand_id
1 'polypeptide(L)'
;MKNRTIGIIGIGPRGLSVLERIIALSIDTPHQPLDIKVFDPNLPGSGCHDVTQPNHLLVNTVSSQITMFADESVSEAKNIISGPNFYQWLCERPKDALSPKTISPNEYYSRALFGEYLNWVFHYLVDMSFSHITIDYIPSEVIDITKLDDHSWSLLDDRSVITNVEYLYLTTGHTQAKYINPDTAQEIVNPYPIKEKLKNISSNQTVALQGIGLTACDILAELSIRRGGEFIRLQRGCLQYLPSGNEPKIIAYSRSGLPLSSRAENQKGTSDQYQAKFLTPLKVAKLRELGAISFIKDILPLLIKDMEYAYYESYLNQKKGLIAAQKFCNQFLYSDLNEQGILVAKTIPIEDRFSWENLAAPVPSYALKSPENYVAWLIDYLEADIKINAKVFMNSPKDDGTPSMNVVDAGRAVNALFEQLSYAQTEGEQGVTV
;
A
#
# COMPACT_ATOMS: atom_id res chain seq x y z
N MET A 1 11.52 -1.34 41.78
CA MET A 1 12.18 -1.01 40.49
C MET A 1 11.76 0.40 40.10
N LYS A 2 12.63 1.17 39.43
CA LYS A 2 12.28 2.51 38.93
C LYS A 2 11.17 2.36 37.88
N ASN A 3 10.12 3.17 37.96
CA ASN A 3 9.09 3.21 36.91
C ASN A 3 9.73 3.73 35.61
N ARG A 4 9.52 3.04 34.48
CA ARG A 4 10.06 3.45 33.17
C ARG A 4 8.99 4.24 32.43
N THR A 5 9.35 5.39 31.87
CA THR A 5 8.42 6.22 31.10
C THR A 5 8.75 6.18 29.62
N ILE A 6 7.72 5.95 28.79
CA ILE A 6 7.84 5.89 27.33
C ILE A 6 6.86 6.89 26.72
N GLY A 7 7.35 7.79 25.87
CA GLY A 7 6.53 8.64 25.02
C GLY A 7 6.33 8.03 23.63
N ILE A 8 5.10 8.08 23.12
CA ILE A 8 4.78 7.77 21.72
C ILE A 8 4.10 9.01 21.13
N ILE A 9 4.68 9.60 20.08
CA ILE A 9 4.12 10.76 19.39
C ILE A 9 3.53 10.33 18.05
N GLY A 10 2.21 10.46 17.93
CA GLY A 10 1.39 9.93 16.85
C GLY A 10 0.97 8.49 17.13
N ILE A 11 -0.32 8.23 17.27
CA ILE A 11 -0.89 6.89 17.52
C ILE A 11 -1.76 6.43 16.36
N GLY A 12 -1.37 6.76 15.13
CA GLY A 12 -1.85 6.09 13.92
C GLY A 12 -1.34 4.64 13.80
N PRO A 13 -1.48 3.98 12.64
CA PRO A 13 -1.09 2.59 12.45
C PRO A 13 0.33 2.24 12.94
N ARG A 14 1.32 3.10 12.66
CA ARG A 14 2.70 2.84 13.13
C ARG A 14 2.82 2.94 14.65
N GLY A 15 2.17 3.93 15.27
CA GLY A 15 2.16 4.10 16.72
C GLY A 15 1.47 2.93 17.41
N LEU A 16 0.36 2.43 16.84
CA LEU A 16 -0.31 1.21 17.31
C LEU A 16 0.61 -0.01 17.27
N SER A 17 1.36 -0.23 16.18
CA SER A 17 2.33 -1.32 16.13
C SER A 17 3.41 -1.19 17.22
N VAL A 18 3.88 0.03 17.51
CA VAL A 18 4.84 0.26 18.61
C VAL A 18 4.21 -0.06 19.96
N LEU A 19 3.01 0.45 20.22
CA LEU A 19 2.28 0.19 21.46
C LEU A 19 2.04 -1.31 21.68
N GLU A 20 1.56 -1.99 20.64
CA GLU A 20 1.32 -3.44 20.66
C GLU A 20 2.60 -4.22 20.96
N ARG A 21 3.73 -3.90 20.32
CA ARG A 21 5.03 -4.52 20.61
C ARG A 21 5.49 -4.27 22.04
N ILE A 22 5.31 -3.06 22.58
CA ILE A 22 5.71 -2.74 23.96
C ILE A 22 4.89 -3.60 24.94
N ILE A 23 3.57 -3.70 24.74
CA ILE A 23 2.70 -4.53 25.59
C ILE A 23 3.10 -6.01 25.48
N ALA A 24 3.30 -6.53 24.27
CA ALA A 24 3.70 -7.93 24.08
C ALA A 24 5.05 -8.26 24.74
N LEU A 25 6.06 -7.39 24.60
CA LEU A 25 7.39 -7.60 25.17
C LEU A 25 7.41 -7.47 26.70
N SER A 26 6.48 -6.70 27.28
CA SER A 26 6.38 -6.54 28.74
C SER A 26 6.01 -7.82 29.49
N ILE A 27 5.47 -8.83 28.78
CA ILE A 27 5.17 -10.16 29.31
C ILE A 27 6.41 -10.79 29.97
N ASP A 28 7.59 -10.56 29.40
CA ASP A 28 8.86 -11.08 29.91
C ASP A 28 9.36 -10.31 31.15
N THR A 29 8.75 -9.15 31.47
CA THR A 29 9.16 -8.25 32.55
C THR A 29 7.98 -7.86 33.47
N PRO A 30 7.25 -8.81 34.06
CA PRO A 30 5.99 -8.56 34.78
C PRO A 30 6.13 -7.71 36.05
N HIS A 31 7.36 -7.46 36.50
CA HIS A 31 7.69 -6.71 37.70
C HIS A 31 8.27 -5.32 37.42
N GLN A 32 8.44 -4.94 36.16
CA GLN A 32 8.96 -3.64 35.75
C GLN A 32 7.78 -2.72 35.42
N PRO A 33 7.43 -1.74 36.30
CA PRO A 33 6.37 -0.80 35.98
C PRO A 33 6.73 0.02 34.74
N LEU A 34 5.75 0.19 33.84
CA LEU A 34 5.83 0.99 32.62
C LEU A 34 4.72 2.06 32.65
N ASP A 35 5.07 3.29 32.33
CA ASP A 35 4.14 4.41 32.14
C ASP A 35 4.29 4.94 30.72
N ILE A 36 3.28 4.69 29.88
CA ILE A 36 3.28 4.99 28.46
C ILE A 36 2.42 6.22 28.22
N LYS A 37 3.04 7.32 27.80
CA LYS A 37 2.38 8.57 27.41
C LYS A 37 2.20 8.59 25.90
N VAL A 38 0.96 8.59 25.44
CA VAL A 38 0.61 8.55 24.02
C VAL A 38 0.04 9.90 23.61
N PHE A 39 0.72 10.61 22.71
CA PHE A 39 0.30 11.92 22.21
C PHE A 39 -0.24 11.81 20.79
N ASP A 40 -1.48 12.22 20.57
CA ASP A 40 -2.03 12.42 19.23
C ASP A 40 -3.21 13.40 19.31
N PRO A 41 -3.25 14.49 18.52
CA PRO A 41 -4.36 15.43 18.57
C PRO A 41 -5.68 14.85 18.03
N ASN A 42 -5.64 13.72 17.32
CA ASN A 42 -6.80 13.09 16.70
C ASN A 42 -7.23 11.83 17.45
N LEU A 43 -8.39 11.27 17.06
CA LEU A 43 -8.89 10.00 17.58
C LEU A 43 -7.78 8.94 17.61
N PRO A 44 -7.55 8.26 18.75
CA PRO A 44 -6.42 7.34 18.85
C PRO A 44 -6.62 6.15 17.92
N GLY A 45 -5.54 5.70 17.28
CA GLY A 45 -5.52 4.59 16.35
C GLY A 45 -5.67 5.02 14.88
N SER A 46 -6.63 5.90 14.58
CA SER A 46 -7.07 6.15 13.20
C SER A 46 -6.00 6.77 12.30
N GLY A 47 -5.11 7.59 12.86
CA GLY A 47 -4.11 8.33 12.07
C GLY A 47 -4.78 9.14 10.96
N CYS A 48 -4.29 9.01 9.71
CA CYS A 48 -4.88 9.68 8.55
C CYS A 48 -6.21 9.07 8.06
N HIS A 49 -6.65 7.94 8.62
CA HIS A 49 -7.92 7.28 8.29
C HIS A 49 -9.06 7.81 9.17
N ASP A 50 -9.31 9.12 9.09
CA ASP A 50 -10.37 9.77 9.87
C ASP A 50 -11.74 9.11 9.64
N VAL A 51 -12.44 8.79 10.74
CA VAL A 51 -13.74 8.10 10.76
C VAL A 51 -14.88 8.92 10.14
N THR A 52 -14.67 10.22 9.91
CA THR A 52 -15.62 11.12 9.25
C THR A 52 -15.42 11.21 7.74
N GLN A 53 -14.42 10.52 7.18
CA GLN A 53 -14.19 10.50 5.74
C GLN A 53 -15.39 9.91 4.99
N PRO A 54 -15.68 10.41 3.78
CA PRO A 54 -16.74 9.84 2.96
C PRO A 54 -16.54 8.35 2.65
N ASN A 55 -17.64 7.58 2.65
CA ASN A 55 -17.61 6.13 2.42
C ASN A 55 -17.09 5.70 1.04
N HIS A 56 -17.11 6.58 0.05
CA HIS A 56 -16.58 6.29 -1.29
C HIS A 56 -15.05 6.36 -1.37
N LEU A 57 -14.37 6.87 -0.33
CA LEU A 57 -12.91 6.84 -0.23
C LEU A 57 -12.51 5.51 0.41
N LEU A 58 -11.92 4.63 -0.38
CA LEU A 58 -11.59 3.27 0.04
C LEU A 58 -10.14 3.15 0.50
N VAL A 59 -9.87 2.20 1.40
CA VAL A 59 -8.51 1.70 1.59
C VAL A 59 -8.06 0.98 0.33
N ASN A 60 -6.77 1.07 0.01
CA ASN A 60 -6.21 0.45 -1.19
C ASN A 60 -5.84 -1.03 -0.99
N THR A 61 -6.10 -1.64 0.17
CA THR A 61 -5.77 -3.04 0.46
C THR A 61 -7.05 -3.81 0.76
N VAL A 62 -7.14 -5.07 0.31
CA VAL A 62 -8.31 -5.92 0.59
C VAL A 62 -8.41 -6.24 2.08
N SER A 63 -9.62 -6.32 2.60
CA SER A 63 -9.85 -6.39 4.05
C SER A 63 -9.18 -7.55 4.78
N SER A 64 -9.07 -8.72 4.14
CA SER A 64 -8.45 -9.89 4.77
C SER A 64 -6.93 -9.81 4.86
N GLN A 65 -6.29 -8.83 4.20
CA GLN A 65 -4.85 -8.62 4.21
C GLN A 65 -4.40 -7.52 5.17
N ILE A 66 -5.33 -6.86 5.87
CA ILE A 66 -5.02 -5.77 6.80
C ILE A 66 -5.13 -6.27 8.23
N THR A 67 -4.04 -6.22 8.99
CA THR A 67 -4.01 -6.54 10.43
C THR A 67 -3.07 -5.60 11.17
N MET A 68 -3.40 -5.30 12.43
CA MET A 68 -2.50 -4.61 13.37
C MET A 68 -1.81 -5.55 14.37
N PHE A 69 -2.16 -6.84 14.34
CA PHE A 69 -1.62 -7.86 15.23
C PHE A 69 -0.55 -8.64 14.48
N ALA A 70 0.62 -8.78 15.09
CA ALA A 70 1.65 -9.62 14.49
C ALA A 70 1.33 -11.10 14.63
N ASP A 71 1.97 -11.89 13.79
CA ASP A 71 1.96 -13.35 13.79
C ASP A 71 3.41 -13.87 13.78
N GLU A 72 3.57 -15.17 13.59
CA GLU A 72 4.85 -15.87 13.55
C GLU A 72 5.73 -15.47 12.35
N SER A 73 5.20 -14.72 11.38
CA SER A 73 5.98 -14.21 10.25
C SER A 73 6.91 -13.06 10.64
N VAL A 74 6.65 -12.38 11.77
CA VAL A 74 7.49 -11.29 12.27
C VAL A 74 8.67 -11.87 13.03
N SER A 75 9.82 -11.94 12.34
CA SER A 75 11.11 -12.29 12.95
C SER A 75 11.36 -11.48 14.22
N GLU A 76 11.82 -12.16 15.29
CA GLU A 76 12.13 -11.55 16.58
C GLU A 76 10.96 -10.90 17.33
N ALA A 77 9.71 -11.18 16.94
CA ALA A 77 8.52 -10.71 17.67
C ALA A 77 8.51 -11.15 19.14
N LYS A 78 9.15 -12.29 19.46
CA LYS A 78 9.11 -12.97 20.76
C LYS A 78 7.68 -13.34 21.17
N ASN A 79 7.03 -12.45 21.90
CA ASN A 79 5.66 -12.65 22.37
C ASN A 79 4.67 -12.09 21.35
N ILE A 80 3.53 -12.77 21.20
CA ILE A 80 2.50 -12.40 20.23
C ILE A 80 1.19 -12.15 20.97
N ILE A 81 0.59 -10.98 20.74
CA ILE A 81 -0.79 -10.68 21.10
C ILE A 81 -1.62 -10.85 19.83
N SER A 82 -2.37 -11.94 19.75
CA SER A 82 -3.24 -12.20 18.60
C SER A 82 -4.50 -11.33 18.64
N GLY A 83 -5.04 -11.03 17.47
CA GLY A 83 -6.31 -10.34 17.32
C GLY A 83 -6.84 -10.46 15.88
N PRO A 84 -8.09 -10.03 15.64
CA PRO A 84 -8.72 -10.15 14.33
C PRO A 84 -8.09 -9.21 13.31
N ASN A 85 -7.96 -9.69 12.07
CA ASN A 85 -7.70 -8.82 10.93
C ASN A 85 -8.94 -7.94 10.63
N PHE A 86 -8.79 -6.94 9.77
CA PHE A 86 -9.84 -5.98 9.48
C PHE A 86 -11.14 -6.65 8.97
N TYR A 87 -11.02 -7.66 8.10
CA TYR A 87 -12.17 -8.45 7.64
C TYR A 87 -12.90 -9.16 8.78
N GLN A 88 -12.18 -9.87 9.64
CA GLN A 88 -12.75 -10.60 10.77
C GLN A 88 -13.47 -9.65 11.72
N TRP A 89 -12.85 -8.51 12.02
CA TRP A 89 -13.47 -7.46 12.83
C TRP A 89 -14.73 -6.89 12.16
N LEU A 90 -14.71 -6.62 10.85
CA LEU A 90 -15.88 -6.17 10.09
C LEU A 90 -17.04 -7.16 10.15
N CYS A 91 -16.77 -8.46 10.20
CA CYS A 91 -17.81 -9.49 10.33
C CYS A 91 -18.47 -9.50 11.71
N GLU A 92 -17.74 -9.13 12.77
CA GLU A 92 -18.21 -9.21 14.16
C GLU A 92 -18.70 -7.88 14.73
N ARG A 93 -18.33 -6.75 14.13
CA ARG A 93 -18.78 -5.42 14.60
C ARG A 93 -20.31 -5.32 14.60
N PRO A 94 -20.89 -4.51 15.50
CA PRO A 94 -22.30 -4.15 15.43
C PRO A 94 -22.66 -3.53 14.08
N LYS A 95 -23.77 -3.96 13.49
CA LYS A 95 -24.30 -3.37 12.26
C LYS A 95 -24.97 -2.04 12.55
N ASP A 96 -24.63 -1.05 11.74
CA ASP A 96 -25.16 0.31 11.75
C ASP A 96 -25.53 0.76 10.32
N ALA A 97 -25.94 2.02 10.17
CA ALA A 97 -26.30 2.58 8.87
C ALA A 97 -25.11 2.71 7.89
N LEU A 98 -23.86 2.66 8.40
CA LEU A 98 -22.64 2.76 7.61
C LEU A 98 -22.11 1.38 7.19
N SER A 99 -22.66 0.32 7.75
CA SER A 99 -22.22 -1.04 7.52
C SER A 99 -22.45 -1.47 6.06
N PRO A 100 -21.45 -2.10 5.41
CA PRO A 100 -21.61 -2.64 4.08
C PRO A 100 -22.75 -3.66 4.01
N LYS A 101 -23.52 -3.65 2.90
CA LYS A 101 -24.60 -4.62 2.68
C LYS A 101 -24.10 -6.07 2.65
N THR A 102 -22.93 -6.25 2.05
CA THR A 102 -22.25 -7.54 1.92
C THR A 102 -20.81 -7.35 2.37
N ILE A 103 -20.30 -8.31 3.15
CA ILE A 103 -18.92 -8.35 3.60
C ILE A 103 -18.27 -9.59 2.98
N SER A 104 -17.15 -9.38 2.29
CA SER A 104 -16.32 -10.39 1.65
C SER A 104 -14.84 -10.11 1.98
N PRO A 105 -14.01 -11.16 2.14
CA PRO A 105 -12.59 -11.01 2.51
C PRO A 105 -11.77 -10.24 1.46
N ASN A 106 -12.12 -10.39 0.18
CA ASN A 106 -11.37 -9.83 -0.95
C ASN A 106 -11.96 -8.51 -1.48
N GLU A 107 -12.76 -7.82 -0.65
CA GLU A 107 -13.33 -6.51 -0.97
C GLU A 107 -12.54 -5.36 -0.31
N TYR A 108 -12.72 -4.16 -0.86
CA TYR A 108 -12.17 -2.91 -0.35
C TYR A 108 -13.26 -2.14 0.38
N TYR A 109 -12.93 -1.58 1.55
CA TYR A 109 -13.89 -0.84 2.38
C TYR A 109 -13.44 0.58 2.62
N SER A 110 -14.33 1.41 3.15
CA SER A 110 -14.04 2.82 3.36
C SER A 110 -12.89 3.05 4.34
N ARG A 111 -12.13 4.12 4.13
CA ARG A 111 -11.11 4.59 5.08
C ARG A 111 -11.71 4.91 6.43
N ALA A 112 -12.97 5.35 6.48
CA ALA A 112 -13.69 5.57 7.73
C ALA A 112 -13.87 4.28 8.53
N LEU A 113 -14.35 3.19 7.91
CA LEU A 113 -14.46 1.88 8.56
C LEU A 113 -13.10 1.34 9.02
N PHE A 114 -12.05 1.59 8.24
CA PHE A 114 -10.70 1.23 8.64
C PHE A 114 -10.19 2.06 9.83
N GLY A 115 -10.49 3.36 9.85
CA GLY A 115 -10.24 4.23 11.01
C GLY A 115 -10.90 3.72 12.29
N GLU A 116 -12.15 3.25 12.19
CA GLU A 116 -12.86 2.65 13.32
C GLU A 116 -12.22 1.33 13.77
N TYR A 117 -11.75 0.48 12.83
CA TYR A 117 -10.97 -0.71 13.19
C TYR A 117 -9.69 -0.34 13.95
N LEU A 118 -8.95 0.67 13.49
CA LEU A 118 -7.72 1.11 14.16
C LEU A 118 -7.99 1.69 15.54
N ASN A 119 -9.07 2.47 15.70
CA ASN A 119 -9.48 2.95 17.01
C ASN A 119 -9.92 1.80 17.92
N TRP A 120 -10.64 0.81 17.39
CA TRP A 120 -10.98 -0.40 18.13
C TRP A 120 -9.71 -1.17 18.56
N VAL A 121 -8.69 -1.30 17.70
CA VAL A 121 -7.40 -1.92 18.04
C VAL A 121 -6.73 -1.17 19.18
N PHE A 122 -6.74 0.17 19.18
CA PHE A 122 -6.19 0.95 20.30
C PHE A 122 -6.82 0.53 21.64
N HIS A 123 -8.15 0.52 21.69
CA HIS A 123 -8.89 0.15 22.90
C HIS A 123 -8.67 -1.31 23.28
N TYR A 124 -8.65 -2.22 22.30
CA TYR A 124 -8.33 -3.63 22.54
C TYR A 124 -6.96 -3.81 23.20
N LEU A 125 -5.93 -3.07 22.76
CA LEU A 125 -4.60 -3.12 23.35
C LEU A 125 -4.57 -2.54 24.78
N VAL A 126 -5.30 -1.45 25.03
CA VAL A 126 -5.42 -0.88 26.37
C VAL A 126 -6.11 -1.87 27.32
N ASP A 127 -7.19 -2.52 26.89
CA ASP A 127 -7.93 -3.49 27.69
C ASP A 127 -7.11 -4.77 27.95
N MET A 128 -6.25 -5.16 27.01
CA MET A 128 -5.34 -6.30 27.14
C MET A 128 -4.05 -5.97 27.92
N SER A 129 -3.84 -4.71 28.31
CA SER A 129 -2.63 -4.30 29.02
C SER A 129 -2.53 -4.90 30.42
N PHE A 130 -1.31 -5.13 30.88
CA PHE A 130 -1.05 -5.73 32.18
C PHE A 130 -1.11 -4.68 33.30
N SER A 131 -1.41 -5.12 34.53
CA SER A 131 -1.55 -4.24 35.70
C SER A 131 -0.30 -3.43 36.07
N HIS A 132 0.87 -3.76 35.50
CA HIS A 132 2.12 -3.02 35.69
C HIS A 132 2.37 -1.97 34.58
N ILE A 133 1.46 -1.84 33.62
CA ILE A 133 1.51 -0.84 32.54
C ILE A 133 0.38 0.16 32.75
N THR A 134 0.72 1.44 32.76
CA THR A 134 -0.24 2.53 32.63
C THR A 134 -0.12 3.09 31.22
N ILE A 135 -1.25 3.28 30.53
CA ILE A 135 -1.31 3.90 29.20
C ILE A 135 -2.17 5.14 29.30
N ASP A 136 -1.55 6.31 29.16
CA ASP A 136 -2.22 7.60 29.20
C ASP A 136 -2.27 8.18 27.79
N TYR A 137 -3.47 8.22 27.21
CA TYR A 137 -3.72 8.92 25.95
C TYR A 137 -3.94 10.41 26.21
N ILE A 138 -3.19 11.21 25.46
CA ILE A 138 -3.10 12.66 25.60
C ILE A 138 -3.51 13.27 24.24
N PRO A 139 -4.74 13.80 24.13
CA PRO A 139 -5.27 14.37 22.90
C PRO A 139 -4.67 15.76 22.63
N SER A 140 -3.40 15.82 22.24
CA SER A 140 -2.65 17.05 22.03
C SER A 140 -1.52 16.87 21.01
N GLU A 141 -1.21 17.94 20.27
CA GLU A 141 -0.06 17.97 19.37
C GLU A 141 1.23 18.26 20.16
N VAL A 142 2.28 17.47 19.97
CA VAL A 142 3.63 17.80 20.50
C VAL A 142 4.31 18.75 19.53
N ILE A 143 4.60 19.96 20.01
CA ILE A 143 5.13 21.06 19.19
C ILE A 143 6.64 21.23 19.31
N ASP A 144 7.25 20.71 20.38
CA ASP A 144 8.70 20.75 20.56
C ASP A 144 9.22 19.56 21.39
N ILE A 145 10.46 19.15 21.12
CA ILE A 145 11.14 18.02 21.74
C ILE A 145 12.57 18.44 22.08
N THR A 146 12.90 18.43 23.37
CA THR A 146 14.25 18.72 23.86
C THR A 146 14.86 17.48 24.51
N LYS A 147 16.08 17.11 24.11
CA LYS A 147 16.86 16.07 24.80
C LYS A 147 17.51 16.67 26.05
N LEU A 148 17.34 15.98 27.18
CA LEU A 148 17.87 16.40 28.48
C LEU A 148 19.25 15.80 28.76
N ASP A 149 19.97 16.37 29.73
CA ASP A 149 21.34 15.97 30.10
C ASP A 149 21.43 14.53 30.62
N ASP A 150 20.35 14.03 31.24
CA ASP A 150 20.23 12.64 31.72
C ASP A 150 19.81 11.65 30.62
N HIS A 151 19.84 12.09 29.36
CA HIS A 151 19.42 11.38 28.16
C HIS A 151 17.92 11.11 28.02
N SER A 152 17.08 11.61 28.93
CA SER A 152 15.63 11.62 28.76
C SER A 152 15.17 12.71 27.79
N TRP A 153 13.86 12.78 27.55
CA TRP A 153 13.23 13.70 26.61
C TRP A 153 12.17 14.53 27.29
N SER A 154 12.18 15.84 27.04
CA SER A 154 11.14 16.79 27.42
C SER A 154 10.28 17.12 26.20
N LEU A 155 8.98 16.86 26.31
CA LEU A 155 7.98 17.08 25.27
C LEU A 155 7.13 18.29 25.66
N LEU A 156 7.05 19.29 24.80
CA LEU A 156 6.13 20.43 24.94
C LEU A 156 4.95 20.22 24.00
N ASP A 157 3.73 20.24 24.54
CA ASP A 157 2.52 20.17 23.73
C ASP A 157 1.91 21.56 23.41
N ASP A 158 0.95 21.57 22.49
CA ASP A 158 0.17 22.74 22.07
C ASP A 158 -0.66 23.38 23.19
N ARG A 159 -0.83 22.70 24.32
CA ARG A 159 -1.46 23.21 25.55
C ARG A 159 -0.43 23.81 26.51
N SER A 160 0.83 23.91 26.09
CA SER A 160 1.96 24.40 26.90
C SER A 160 2.28 23.52 28.11
N VAL A 161 1.94 22.23 28.08
CA VAL A 161 2.29 21.27 29.12
C VAL A 161 3.60 20.59 28.75
N ILE A 162 4.49 20.48 29.75
CA ILE A 162 5.77 19.78 29.62
C ILE A 162 5.64 18.38 30.22
N THR A 163 5.97 17.34 29.44
CA THR A 163 6.02 15.95 29.89
C THR A 163 7.42 15.36 29.64
N ASN A 164 8.02 14.77 30.67
CA ASN A 164 9.33 14.14 30.57
C ASN A 164 9.21 12.60 30.46
N VAL A 165 9.91 12.00 29.51
CA VAL A 165 9.92 10.56 29.25
C VAL A 165 11.35 10.02 29.08
N GLU A 166 11.64 8.81 29.56
CA GLU A 166 12.96 8.20 29.41
C GLU A 166 13.22 7.72 27.98
N TYR A 167 12.19 7.17 27.32
CA TYR A 167 12.25 6.70 25.95
C TYR A 167 11.19 7.40 25.09
N LEU A 168 11.48 7.60 23.81
CA LEU A 168 10.59 8.32 22.89
C LEU A 168 10.55 7.62 21.53
N TYR A 169 9.34 7.38 21.04
CA TYR A 169 9.07 6.92 19.69
C TYR A 169 8.34 8.00 18.89
N LEU A 170 8.87 8.34 17.71
CA LEU A 170 8.24 9.25 16.75
C LEU A 170 7.54 8.43 15.68
N THR A 171 6.22 8.53 15.64
CA THR A 171 5.34 7.78 14.74
C THR A 171 4.34 8.69 14.05
N THR A 172 4.77 9.93 13.76
CA THR A 172 3.99 11.03 13.17
C THR A 172 3.70 10.91 11.66
N GLY A 173 4.19 9.85 11.01
CA GLY A 173 3.99 9.64 9.58
C GLY A 173 4.99 10.41 8.71
N HIS A 174 4.54 10.93 7.57
CA HIS A 174 5.40 11.61 6.60
C HIS A 174 5.52 13.10 6.86
N THR A 175 6.75 13.60 6.79
CA THR A 175 7.03 15.04 6.79
C THR A 175 6.54 15.63 5.46
N GLN A 176 5.66 16.62 5.53
CA GLN A 176 5.32 17.42 4.36
C GLN A 176 6.54 18.20 3.87
N ALA A 177 6.60 18.51 2.57
CA ALA A 177 7.65 19.37 2.04
C ALA A 177 7.63 20.72 2.77
N LYS A 178 8.82 21.22 3.16
CA LYS A 178 8.98 22.52 3.86
C LYS A 178 8.34 23.71 3.12
N TYR A 179 8.15 23.58 1.82
CA TYR A 179 7.60 24.59 0.93
C TYR A 179 6.53 23.93 0.06
N ILE A 180 5.30 23.89 0.56
CA ILE A 180 4.13 23.65 -0.27
C ILE A 180 3.61 25.03 -0.66
N ASN A 181 3.53 25.31 -1.96
CA ASN A 181 2.82 26.50 -2.41
C ASN A 181 1.39 26.41 -1.88
N PRO A 182 0.87 27.46 -1.24
CA PRO A 182 -0.49 27.42 -0.73
C PRO A 182 -1.46 27.20 -1.90
N ASP A 183 -2.55 26.48 -1.63
CA ASP A 183 -3.62 26.36 -2.61
C ASP A 183 -4.10 27.75 -3.03
N THR A 184 -4.46 27.86 -4.30
CA THR A 184 -5.10 29.05 -4.86
C THR A 184 -6.54 28.71 -5.24
N ALA A 185 -7.29 29.71 -5.72
CA ALA A 185 -8.61 29.46 -6.28
C ALA A 185 -8.58 28.59 -7.56
N GLN A 186 -7.41 28.41 -8.18
CA GLN A 186 -7.24 27.71 -9.47
C GLN A 186 -6.35 26.47 -9.39
N GLU A 187 -5.66 26.24 -8.27
CA GLU A 187 -4.71 25.14 -8.10
C GLU A 187 -4.76 24.64 -6.65
N ILE A 188 -4.95 23.33 -6.50
CA ILE A 188 -4.98 22.62 -5.23
C ILE A 188 -3.81 21.65 -5.23
N VAL A 189 -2.77 21.96 -4.43
CA VAL A 189 -1.53 21.17 -4.42
C VAL A 189 -1.68 19.93 -3.54
N ASN A 190 -2.39 20.04 -2.42
CA ASN A 190 -2.75 18.91 -1.58
C ASN A 190 -4.28 18.75 -1.57
N PRO A 191 -4.81 17.70 -2.22
CA PRO A 191 -6.24 17.51 -2.36
C PRO A 191 -6.88 16.97 -1.07
N TYR A 192 -6.12 16.64 -0.03
CA TYR A 192 -6.68 16.19 1.25
C TYR A 192 -6.92 17.35 2.24
N PRO A 193 -8.00 17.29 3.05
CA PRO A 193 -9.12 16.34 2.97
C PRO A 193 -9.98 16.56 1.71
N ILE A 194 -10.18 15.49 0.92
CA ILE A 194 -10.77 15.49 -0.43
C ILE A 194 -12.09 16.25 -0.51
N LYS A 195 -13.03 15.92 0.37
CA LYS A 195 -14.33 16.56 0.43
C LYS A 195 -14.24 18.08 0.60
N GLU A 196 -13.36 18.56 1.48
CA GLU A 196 -13.29 19.98 1.81
C GLU A 196 -12.52 20.78 0.77
N LYS A 197 -11.46 20.19 0.18
CA LYS A 197 -10.65 20.83 -0.85
C LYS A 197 -11.41 20.95 -2.17
N LEU A 198 -12.20 19.93 -2.54
CA LEU A 198 -12.87 19.88 -3.84
C LEU A 198 -14.30 20.44 -3.85
N LYS A 199 -14.83 20.88 -2.70
CA LYS A 199 -16.24 21.31 -2.57
C LYS A 199 -16.67 22.46 -3.49
N ASN A 200 -15.73 23.32 -3.88
CA ASN A 200 -16.01 24.50 -4.70
C ASN A 200 -15.96 24.20 -6.21
N ILE A 201 -15.64 22.97 -6.62
CA ILE A 201 -15.61 22.58 -8.03
C ILE A 201 -17.05 22.34 -8.52
N SER A 202 -17.52 23.12 -9.48
CA SER A 202 -18.86 22.97 -10.07
C SER A 202 -18.87 22.11 -11.33
N SER A 203 -20.03 21.58 -11.72
CA SER A 203 -20.18 20.68 -12.89
C SER A 203 -19.87 21.34 -14.24
N ASN A 204 -19.96 22.67 -14.34
CA ASN A 204 -19.63 23.43 -15.55
C ASN A 204 -18.14 23.75 -15.70
N GLN A 205 -17.30 23.39 -14.71
CA GLN A 205 -15.87 23.63 -14.78
C GLN A 205 -15.14 22.51 -15.52
N THR A 206 -13.96 22.86 -16.04
CA THR A 206 -12.97 21.89 -16.51
C THR A 206 -11.86 21.81 -15.48
N VAL A 207 -11.57 20.60 -15.00
CA VAL A 207 -10.55 20.30 -14.00
C VAL A 207 -9.41 19.59 -14.70
N ALA A 208 -8.20 20.12 -14.55
CA ALA A 208 -6.99 19.41 -14.94
C ALA A 208 -6.53 18.56 -13.75
N LEU A 209 -6.06 17.34 -13.99
CA LEU A 209 -5.60 16.46 -12.91
C LEU A 209 -4.16 16.03 -13.19
N GLN A 210 -3.23 16.54 -12.39
CA GLN A 210 -1.81 16.26 -12.52
C GLN A 210 -1.42 15.01 -11.74
N GLY A 211 -1.39 13.87 -12.42
CA GLY A 211 -1.09 12.56 -11.87
C GLY A 211 -2.28 11.63 -11.97
N ILE A 212 -2.03 10.36 -12.29
CA ILE A 212 -3.04 9.32 -12.46
C ILE A 212 -2.71 8.13 -11.53
N GLY A 213 -2.21 8.45 -10.34
CA GLY A 213 -1.89 7.50 -9.26
C GLY A 213 -3.06 7.26 -8.31
N LEU A 214 -2.80 6.73 -7.11
CA LEU A 214 -3.85 6.37 -6.14
C LEU A 214 -4.72 7.57 -5.72
N THR A 215 -4.10 8.73 -5.46
CA THR A 215 -4.84 9.95 -5.10
C THR A 215 -5.80 10.41 -6.21
N ALA A 216 -5.47 10.13 -7.48
CA ALA A 216 -6.36 10.45 -8.60
C ALA A 216 -7.68 9.67 -8.50
N CYS A 217 -7.66 8.43 -8.01
CA CYS A 217 -8.87 7.64 -7.81
C CYS A 217 -9.81 8.29 -6.77
N ASP A 218 -9.27 8.86 -5.70
CA ASP A 218 -10.07 9.56 -4.67
C ASP A 218 -10.72 10.83 -5.23
N ILE A 219 -9.95 11.61 -6.00
CA ILE A 219 -10.45 12.82 -6.67
C ILE A 219 -11.53 12.46 -7.67
N LEU A 220 -11.30 11.43 -8.50
CA LEU A 220 -12.31 10.94 -9.43
C LEU A 220 -13.56 10.49 -8.67
N ALA A 221 -13.46 9.70 -7.60
CA ALA A 221 -14.60 9.25 -6.81
C ALA A 221 -15.40 10.42 -6.20
N GLU A 222 -14.73 11.47 -5.70
CA GLU A 222 -15.37 12.69 -5.18
C GLU A 222 -16.05 13.52 -6.27
N LEU A 223 -15.47 13.59 -7.47
CA LEU A 223 -16.01 14.34 -8.59
C LEU A 223 -17.02 13.55 -9.44
N SER A 224 -17.23 12.26 -9.14
CA SER A 224 -18.11 11.34 -9.89
C SER A 224 -19.14 10.67 -8.98
N ILE A 225 -18.75 9.60 -8.27
CA ILE A 225 -19.59 8.76 -7.42
C ILE A 225 -20.31 9.61 -6.36
N ARG A 226 -19.59 10.50 -5.67
CA ARG A 226 -20.19 11.37 -4.66
C ARG A 226 -21.24 12.32 -5.22
N ARG A 227 -21.20 12.62 -6.53
CA ARG A 227 -22.15 13.52 -7.21
C ARG A 227 -23.36 12.79 -7.80
N GLY A 228 -23.49 11.50 -7.50
CA GLY A 228 -24.59 10.63 -7.94
C GLY A 228 -24.22 9.72 -9.11
N GLY A 229 -22.96 9.74 -9.57
CA GLY A 229 -22.47 8.79 -10.54
C GLY A 229 -22.45 7.37 -10.00
N GLU A 230 -22.67 6.38 -10.85
CA GLU A 230 -22.77 4.99 -10.40
C GLU A 230 -22.04 4.05 -11.37
N PHE A 231 -21.29 3.09 -10.82
CA PHE A 231 -20.79 1.95 -11.60
C PHE A 231 -21.76 0.78 -11.46
N ILE A 232 -22.39 0.39 -12.57
CA ILE A 232 -23.23 -0.81 -12.63
C ILE A 232 -22.43 -1.98 -13.19
N ARG A 233 -22.63 -3.15 -12.60
CA ARG A 233 -22.02 -4.40 -13.08
C ARG A 233 -22.95 -5.08 -14.07
N LEU A 234 -22.49 -5.20 -15.31
CA LEU A 234 -23.18 -5.88 -16.40
C LEU A 234 -22.87 -7.39 -16.39
N GLN A 235 -23.42 -8.12 -17.37
CA GLN A 235 -23.11 -9.52 -17.58
C GLN A 235 -21.60 -9.75 -17.75
N ARG A 236 -21.11 -10.91 -17.28
CA ARG A 236 -19.69 -11.30 -17.32
C ARG A 236 -18.73 -10.38 -16.53
N GLY A 237 -19.27 -9.58 -15.60
CA GLY A 237 -18.48 -8.80 -14.65
C GLY A 237 -18.00 -7.44 -15.15
N CYS A 238 -18.29 -7.08 -16.41
CA CYS A 238 -17.95 -5.78 -16.97
C CYS A 238 -18.62 -4.64 -16.19
N LEU A 239 -17.90 -3.54 -15.98
CA LEU A 239 -18.42 -2.33 -15.34
C LEU A 239 -18.81 -1.30 -16.39
N GLN A 240 -19.95 -0.66 -16.19
CA GLN A 240 -20.37 0.51 -16.94
C GLN A 240 -20.59 1.66 -15.96
N TYR A 241 -19.99 2.81 -16.25
CA TYR A 241 -20.24 4.04 -15.50
C TYR A 241 -21.49 4.74 -16.04
N LEU A 242 -22.40 5.12 -15.14
CA LEU A 242 -23.58 5.92 -15.39
C LEU A 242 -23.32 7.33 -14.81
N PRO A 243 -23.15 8.35 -15.67
CA PRO A 243 -22.95 9.71 -15.21
C PRO A 243 -24.24 10.29 -14.62
N SER A 244 -24.08 11.10 -13.57
CA SER A 244 -25.15 11.89 -12.96
C SER A 244 -25.47 13.18 -13.71
N GLY A 245 -24.52 13.69 -14.51
CA GLY A 245 -24.57 15.01 -15.13
C GLY A 245 -24.02 16.13 -14.22
N ASN A 246 -23.62 15.82 -12.99
CA ASN A 246 -23.03 16.76 -12.03
C ASN A 246 -21.49 16.70 -12.01
N GLU A 247 -20.90 15.81 -12.80
CA GLU A 247 -19.45 15.68 -12.95
C GLU A 247 -18.89 16.89 -13.72
N PRO A 248 -17.75 17.47 -13.30
CA PRO A 248 -17.03 18.42 -14.14
C PRO A 248 -16.40 17.68 -15.33
N LYS A 249 -15.94 18.43 -16.33
CA LYS A 249 -15.05 17.85 -17.34
C LYS A 249 -13.67 17.64 -16.72
N ILE A 250 -13.17 16.41 -16.71
CA ILE A 250 -11.86 16.08 -16.12
C ILE A 250 -10.85 15.78 -17.23
N ILE A 251 -9.68 16.41 -17.17
CA ILE A 251 -8.56 16.19 -18.08
C ILE A 251 -7.37 15.72 -17.25
N ALA A 252 -7.11 14.41 -17.23
CA ALA A 252 -6.01 13.83 -16.48
C ALA A 252 -4.74 13.72 -17.33
N TYR A 253 -3.58 13.99 -16.73
CA TYR A 253 -2.28 13.84 -17.37
C TYR A 253 -1.23 13.37 -16.37
N SER A 254 -0.22 12.65 -16.85
CA SER A 254 0.93 12.22 -16.06
C SER A 254 2.16 12.12 -16.95
N ARG A 255 3.34 11.92 -16.36
CA ARG A 255 4.58 11.70 -17.12
C ARG A 255 4.52 10.45 -18.00
N SER A 256 3.87 9.39 -17.53
CA SER A 256 3.71 8.13 -18.28
C SER A 256 2.52 8.15 -19.23
N GLY A 257 1.54 9.03 -18.99
CA GLY A 257 0.22 9.00 -19.63
C GLY A 257 -0.67 7.84 -19.15
N LEU A 258 -0.18 6.99 -18.25
CA LEU A 258 -0.86 5.74 -17.87
C LEU A 258 -1.46 5.83 -16.47
N PRO A 259 -2.68 5.29 -16.27
CA PRO A 259 -3.18 5.03 -14.93
C PRO A 259 -2.43 3.86 -14.29
N LEU A 260 -2.67 3.63 -13.00
CA LEU A 260 -2.23 2.41 -12.32
C LEU A 260 -2.85 1.17 -12.97
N SER A 261 -2.06 0.09 -13.03
CA SER A 261 -2.59 -1.24 -13.39
C SER A 261 -3.66 -1.69 -12.39
N SER A 262 -4.62 -2.46 -12.88
CA SER A 262 -5.58 -3.16 -12.04
C SER A 262 -4.87 -4.11 -11.08
N ARG A 263 -5.41 -4.23 -9.87
CA ARG A 263 -4.90 -5.20 -8.89
C ARG A 263 -5.36 -6.59 -9.27
N ALA A 264 -4.45 -7.57 -9.17
CA ALA A 264 -4.83 -8.97 -9.25
C ALA A 264 -5.72 -9.35 -8.05
N GLU A 265 -6.67 -10.26 -8.26
CA GLU A 265 -7.40 -10.87 -7.15
C GLU A 265 -6.46 -11.80 -6.37
N ASN A 266 -5.79 -11.25 -5.35
CA ASN A 266 -4.87 -12.01 -4.51
C ASN A 266 -5.64 -12.90 -3.53
N GLN A 267 -5.57 -14.22 -3.73
CA GLN A 267 -6.08 -15.24 -2.78
C GLN A 267 -5.07 -15.62 -1.69
N LYS A 268 -3.90 -14.97 -1.66
CA LYS A 268 -2.89 -15.18 -0.62
C LYS A 268 -3.31 -14.44 0.65
N GLY A 269 -3.29 -15.13 1.79
CA GLY A 269 -3.57 -14.56 3.10
C GLY A 269 -2.53 -13.50 3.53
N THR A 270 -2.60 -13.03 4.77
CA THR A 270 -1.71 -12.00 5.33
C THR A 270 -0.22 -12.34 5.29
N SER A 271 0.15 -13.62 5.18
CA SER A 271 1.47 -14.10 5.59
C SER A 271 2.30 -14.77 4.47
N ASP A 272 1.75 -14.94 3.25
CA ASP A 272 2.45 -15.59 2.13
C ASP A 272 3.25 -14.59 1.27
N GLN A 273 4.52 -14.36 1.65
CA GLN A 273 5.42 -13.44 0.96
C GLN A 273 6.38 -14.16 -0.01
N TYR A 274 6.54 -13.62 -1.23
CA TYR A 274 7.62 -14.00 -2.15
C TYR A 274 8.99 -13.87 -1.47
N GLN A 275 9.88 -14.82 -1.76
CA GLN A 275 11.22 -14.89 -1.17
C GLN A 275 12.27 -14.59 -2.24
N ALA A 276 12.83 -13.37 -2.18
CA ALA A 276 13.87 -12.91 -3.11
C ALA A 276 15.05 -13.89 -3.19
N LYS A 277 15.49 -14.16 -4.43
CA LYS A 277 16.64 -15.02 -4.74
C LYS A 277 17.86 -14.19 -5.12
N PHE A 278 17.66 -13.00 -5.68
CA PHE A 278 18.72 -12.13 -6.15
C PHE A 278 18.98 -10.95 -5.21
N LEU A 279 17.97 -10.18 -4.84
CA LEU A 279 18.04 -9.06 -3.89
C LEU A 279 17.83 -9.57 -2.45
N THR A 280 18.82 -10.29 -1.93
CA THR A 280 18.74 -10.86 -0.59
C THR A 280 19.36 -9.94 0.48
N PRO A 281 18.93 -10.04 1.76
CA PRO A 281 19.54 -9.28 2.86
C PRO A 281 21.07 -9.48 2.94
N LEU A 282 21.55 -10.70 2.68
CA LEU A 282 22.98 -11.00 2.66
C LEU A 282 23.72 -10.25 1.54
N LYS A 283 23.14 -10.14 0.33
CA LYS A 283 23.76 -9.35 -0.74
C LYS A 283 23.75 -7.86 -0.42
N VAL A 284 22.65 -7.34 0.14
CA VAL A 284 22.58 -5.94 0.58
C VAL A 284 23.61 -5.64 1.67
N ALA A 285 23.80 -6.53 2.65
CA ALA A 285 24.83 -6.40 3.67
C ALA A 285 26.24 -6.33 3.05
N LYS A 286 26.57 -7.23 2.13
CA LYS A 286 27.87 -7.21 1.41
C LYS A 286 28.07 -5.93 0.59
N LEU A 287 27.02 -5.43 -0.06
CA LEU A 287 27.11 -4.16 -0.79
C LEU A 287 27.39 -2.98 0.15
N ARG A 288 26.81 -2.98 1.35
CA ARG A 288 27.07 -1.95 2.37
C ARG A 288 28.52 -1.96 2.88
N GLU A 289 29.17 -3.12 2.91
CA GLU A 289 30.60 -3.22 3.27
C GLU A 289 31.51 -2.48 2.27
N LEU A 290 31.05 -2.29 1.02
CA LEU A 290 31.77 -1.55 -0.02
C LEU A 290 31.58 -0.03 0.07
N GLY A 291 30.74 0.45 1.00
CA GLY A 291 30.48 1.87 1.24
C GLY A 291 29.13 2.33 0.72
N ALA A 292 29.10 3.52 0.12
CA ALA A 292 27.86 4.10 -0.41
C ALA A 292 27.33 3.29 -1.61
N ILE A 293 26.11 2.79 -1.47
CA ILE A 293 25.42 2.01 -2.51
C ILE A 293 24.59 2.93 -3.41
N SER A 294 24.57 2.64 -4.71
CA SER A 294 23.71 3.29 -5.70
C SER A 294 22.51 2.40 -6.00
N PHE A 295 21.30 2.95 -5.85
CA PHE A 295 20.09 2.20 -6.21
C PHE A 295 20.13 1.70 -7.66
N ILE A 296 20.46 2.58 -8.61
CA ILE A 296 20.45 2.25 -10.04
C ILE A 296 21.53 1.23 -10.42
N LYS A 297 22.72 1.31 -9.83
CA LYS A 297 23.84 0.45 -10.23
C LYS A 297 23.90 -0.87 -9.45
N ASP A 298 23.54 -0.85 -8.17
CA ASP A 298 23.81 -1.98 -7.26
C ASP A 298 22.52 -2.73 -6.86
N ILE A 299 21.39 -2.03 -6.75
CA ILE A 299 20.12 -2.62 -6.24
C ILE A 299 19.17 -2.97 -7.39
N LEU A 300 18.92 -2.04 -8.30
CA LEU A 300 17.98 -2.19 -9.41
C LEU A 300 18.27 -3.42 -10.28
N PRO A 301 19.53 -3.78 -10.61
CA PRO A 301 19.80 -4.99 -11.37
C PRO A 301 19.42 -6.27 -10.62
N LEU A 302 19.58 -6.30 -9.30
CA LEU A 302 19.17 -7.44 -8.47
C LEU A 302 17.64 -7.56 -8.40
N LEU A 303 16.96 -6.42 -8.25
CA LEU A 303 15.51 -6.33 -8.30
C LEU A 303 14.96 -6.86 -9.64
N ILE A 304 15.49 -6.34 -10.76
CA ILE A 304 15.12 -6.79 -12.10
C ILE A 304 15.34 -8.30 -12.27
N LYS A 305 16.41 -8.86 -11.69
CA LYS A 305 16.67 -10.30 -11.74
C LYS A 305 15.66 -11.13 -10.95
N ASP A 306 15.21 -10.66 -9.79
CA ASP A 306 14.10 -11.33 -9.07
C ASP A 306 12.80 -11.26 -9.85
N MET A 307 12.52 -10.10 -10.47
CA MET A 307 11.35 -9.94 -11.34
C MET A 307 11.40 -10.88 -12.55
N GLU A 308 12.56 -10.99 -13.20
CA GLU A 308 12.79 -11.89 -14.33
C GLU A 308 12.63 -13.36 -13.93
N TYR A 309 13.17 -13.76 -12.77
CA TYR A 309 13.03 -15.11 -12.23
C TYR A 309 11.56 -15.46 -11.98
N ALA A 310 10.85 -14.61 -11.25
CA ALA A 310 9.47 -14.86 -10.86
C ALA A 310 8.53 -14.81 -12.08
N TYR A 311 8.85 -13.99 -13.08
CA TYR A 311 8.18 -14.03 -14.38
C TYR A 311 8.31 -15.40 -15.06
N TYR A 312 9.53 -15.90 -15.25
CA TYR A 312 9.74 -17.16 -15.95
C TYR A 312 9.21 -18.36 -15.16
N GLU A 313 9.27 -18.31 -13.83
CA GLU A 313 8.64 -19.31 -12.96
C GLU A 313 7.13 -19.40 -13.26
N SER A 314 6.43 -18.26 -13.19
CA SER A 314 4.99 -18.18 -13.46
C SER A 314 4.65 -18.62 -14.89
N TYR A 315 5.36 -18.07 -15.88
CA TYR A 315 5.16 -18.38 -17.30
C TYR A 315 5.32 -19.88 -17.58
N LEU A 316 6.41 -20.49 -17.12
CA LEU A 316 6.66 -21.92 -17.35
C LEU A 316 5.72 -22.80 -16.55
N ASN A 317 5.35 -22.40 -15.33
CA ASN A 317 4.41 -23.15 -14.52
C ASN A 317 3.05 -23.24 -15.23
N GLN A 318 2.58 -22.13 -15.80
CA GLN A 318 1.32 -22.09 -16.53
C GLN A 318 1.39 -22.85 -17.87
N LYS A 319 2.49 -22.71 -18.63
CA LYS A 319 2.61 -23.27 -20.00
C LYS A 319 3.08 -24.72 -20.04
N LYS A 320 3.94 -25.13 -19.10
CA LYS A 320 4.68 -26.41 -19.12
C LYS A 320 4.61 -27.17 -17.79
N GLY A 321 3.97 -26.60 -16.75
CA GLY A 321 3.79 -27.22 -15.45
C GLY A 321 4.97 -27.01 -14.48
N LEU A 322 4.72 -27.32 -13.21
CA LEU A 322 5.60 -27.05 -12.06
C LEU A 322 7.02 -27.63 -12.22
N ILE A 323 7.15 -28.87 -12.69
CA ILE A 323 8.45 -29.54 -12.82
C ILE A 323 9.35 -28.80 -13.83
N ALA A 324 8.77 -28.37 -14.96
CA ALA A 324 9.51 -27.65 -15.98
C ALA A 324 9.95 -26.27 -15.49
N ALA A 325 9.06 -25.56 -14.78
CA ALA A 325 9.36 -24.29 -14.15
C ALA A 325 10.51 -24.41 -13.13
N GLN A 326 10.41 -25.33 -12.18
CA GLN A 326 11.44 -25.55 -11.16
C GLN A 326 12.80 -25.91 -11.77
N LYS A 327 12.82 -26.77 -12.79
CA LYS A 327 14.06 -27.12 -13.50
C LYS A 327 14.71 -25.89 -14.14
N PHE A 328 13.93 -25.08 -14.85
CA PHE A 328 14.42 -23.84 -15.45
C PHE A 328 14.93 -22.87 -14.38
N CYS A 329 14.14 -22.62 -13.34
CA CYS A 329 14.46 -21.69 -12.26
C CYS A 329 15.74 -22.10 -11.51
N ASN A 330 15.95 -23.40 -11.26
CA ASN A 330 17.20 -23.89 -10.68
C ASN A 330 18.39 -23.63 -11.62
N GLN A 331 18.25 -23.92 -12.91
CA GLN A 331 19.32 -23.64 -13.87
C GLN A 331 19.62 -22.14 -13.96
N PHE A 332 18.58 -21.30 -14.04
CA PHE A 332 18.71 -19.86 -14.13
C PHE A 332 19.40 -19.25 -12.90
N LEU A 333 19.03 -19.71 -11.69
CA LEU A 333 19.58 -19.20 -10.43
C LEU A 333 21.08 -19.51 -10.25
N TYR A 334 21.53 -20.67 -10.73
CA TYR A 334 22.91 -21.14 -10.54
C TYR A 334 23.81 -20.93 -11.76
N SER A 335 23.34 -20.22 -12.77
CA SER A 335 24.09 -19.87 -13.98
C SER A 335 24.61 -18.43 -13.96
N ASP A 336 25.68 -18.18 -14.72
CA ASP A 336 26.16 -16.81 -14.97
C ASP A 336 25.25 -16.04 -15.94
N LEU A 337 25.52 -14.75 -16.16
CA LEU A 337 24.69 -13.89 -17.01
C LEU A 337 24.62 -14.36 -18.48
N ASN A 338 25.71 -14.93 -19.01
CA ASN A 338 25.76 -15.40 -20.39
C ASN A 338 24.98 -16.71 -20.54
N GLU A 339 25.17 -17.64 -19.60
CA GLU A 339 24.42 -18.89 -19.53
C GLU A 339 22.91 -18.64 -19.34
N GLN A 340 22.52 -17.68 -18.50
CA GLN A 340 21.13 -17.25 -18.35
C GLN A 340 20.53 -16.78 -19.68
N GLY A 341 21.26 -15.94 -20.43
CA GLY A 341 20.83 -15.46 -21.75
C GLY A 341 20.60 -16.62 -22.74
N ILE A 342 21.50 -17.60 -22.77
CA ILE A 342 21.38 -18.80 -23.61
C ILE A 342 20.19 -19.66 -23.18
N LEU A 343 20.01 -19.87 -21.87
CA LEU A 343 18.92 -20.67 -21.30
C LEU A 343 17.55 -20.05 -21.65
N VAL A 344 17.41 -18.74 -21.47
CA VAL A 344 16.21 -17.99 -21.86
C VAL A 344 15.98 -18.12 -23.36
N ALA A 345 17.02 -17.87 -24.18
CA ALA A 345 16.89 -17.90 -25.63
C ALA A 345 16.45 -19.27 -26.18
N LYS A 346 16.88 -20.36 -25.53
CA LYS A 346 16.51 -21.74 -25.88
C LYS A 346 15.12 -22.13 -25.41
N THR A 347 14.64 -21.56 -24.30
CA THR A 347 13.44 -22.07 -23.60
C THR A 347 12.20 -21.21 -23.83
N ILE A 348 12.39 -19.90 -24.02
CA ILE A 348 11.34 -18.89 -24.06
C ILE A 348 11.32 -18.22 -25.47
N PRO A 349 10.17 -18.23 -26.17
CA PRO A 349 9.97 -17.50 -27.42
C PRO A 349 10.34 -16.02 -27.29
N ILE A 350 10.77 -15.36 -28.36
CA ILE A 350 11.32 -13.99 -28.30
C ILE A 350 10.28 -12.98 -27.80
N GLU A 351 9.05 -13.11 -28.28
CA GLU A 351 7.86 -12.38 -27.88
C GLU A 351 7.47 -12.62 -26.42
N ASP A 352 7.94 -13.75 -25.88
CA ASP A 352 7.60 -14.22 -24.55
C ASP A 352 8.60 -13.84 -23.44
N ARG A 353 9.71 -13.17 -23.81
CA ARG A 353 10.81 -12.86 -22.88
C ARG A 353 10.49 -11.65 -22.00
N PHE A 354 11.02 -11.68 -20.78
CA PHE A 354 10.94 -10.56 -19.87
C PHE A 354 11.66 -9.33 -20.46
N SER A 355 11.04 -8.15 -20.37
CA SER A 355 11.68 -6.87 -20.69
C SER A 355 11.28 -5.84 -19.66
N TRP A 356 12.28 -5.32 -18.95
CA TRP A 356 12.10 -4.21 -18.02
C TRP A 356 11.66 -2.94 -18.75
N GLU A 357 12.18 -2.70 -19.95
CA GLU A 357 11.88 -1.53 -20.76
C GLU A 357 10.40 -1.50 -21.16
N ASN A 358 9.86 -2.64 -21.59
CA ASN A 358 8.43 -2.76 -21.93
C ASN A 358 7.53 -2.59 -20.69
N LEU A 359 7.97 -3.03 -19.51
CA LEU A 359 7.24 -2.83 -18.26
C LEU A 359 7.26 -1.37 -17.80
N ALA A 360 8.44 -0.73 -17.87
CA ALA A 360 8.64 0.63 -17.39
C ALA A 360 8.10 1.71 -18.34
N ALA A 361 8.07 1.42 -19.65
CA ALA A 361 7.60 2.33 -20.69
C ALA A 361 6.81 1.57 -21.78
N PRO A 362 5.57 1.12 -21.48
CA PRO A 362 4.81 0.24 -22.37
C PRO A 362 4.21 0.96 -23.59
N VAL A 363 4.25 2.31 -23.65
CA VAL A 363 3.64 3.09 -24.73
C VAL A 363 4.44 2.90 -26.03
N PRO A 364 3.87 2.26 -27.07
CA PRO A 364 4.60 2.01 -28.30
C PRO A 364 4.65 3.27 -29.17
N SER A 365 5.69 3.38 -29.99
CA SER A 365 5.89 4.55 -30.86
C SER A 365 4.75 4.81 -31.86
N TYR A 366 3.98 3.79 -32.25
CA TYR A 366 2.82 3.97 -33.13
C TYR A 366 1.64 4.65 -32.41
N ALA A 367 1.48 4.41 -31.10
CA ALA A 367 0.42 5.04 -30.30
C ALA A 367 0.65 6.55 -30.19
N LEU A 368 1.91 6.99 -30.19
CA LEU A 368 2.30 8.40 -30.11
C LEU A 368 2.13 9.19 -31.41
N LYS A 369 1.68 8.56 -32.51
CA LYS A 369 1.54 9.24 -33.82
C LYS A 369 0.32 10.18 -33.89
N SER A 370 -0.73 9.92 -33.12
CA SER A 370 -1.90 10.80 -33.03
C SER A 370 -2.70 10.53 -31.73
N PRO A 371 -3.55 11.49 -31.28
CA PRO A 371 -4.43 11.27 -30.14
C PRO A 371 -5.35 10.05 -30.29
N GLU A 372 -5.85 9.80 -31.50
CA GLU A 372 -6.75 8.68 -31.78
C GLU A 372 -6.04 7.33 -31.64
N ASN A 373 -4.80 7.24 -32.13
CA ASN A 373 -3.97 6.03 -31.99
C ASN A 373 -3.64 5.77 -30.52
N TYR A 374 -3.35 6.83 -29.76
CA TYR A 374 -3.07 6.73 -28.34
C TYR A 374 -4.29 6.22 -27.56
N VAL A 375 -5.48 6.79 -27.81
CA VAL A 375 -6.72 6.38 -27.15
C VAL A 375 -7.08 4.94 -27.48
N ALA A 376 -6.99 4.54 -28.76
CA ALA A 376 -7.27 3.16 -29.18
C ALA A 376 -6.33 2.17 -28.47
N TRP A 377 -5.02 2.44 -28.50
CA TRP A 377 -4.03 1.61 -27.82
C TRP A 377 -4.24 1.56 -26.31
N LEU A 378 -4.54 2.70 -25.67
CA LEU A 378 -4.75 2.78 -24.22
C LEU A 378 -5.94 1.95 -23.79
N ILE A 379 -7.06 2.00 -24.54
CA ILE A 379 -8.24 1.18 -24.25
C ILE A 379 -7.89 -0.31 -24.34
N ASP A 380 -7.23 -0.73 -25.42
CA ASP A 380 -6.80 -2.12 -25.59
C ASP A 380 -5.85 -2.58 -24.47
N TYR A 381 -4.91 -1.71 -24.09
CA TYR A 381 -3.96 -1.95 -23.01
C TYR A 381 -4.66 -2.14 -21.65
N LEU A 382 -5.60 -1.27 -21.31
CA LEU A 382 -6.37 -1.35 -20.05
C LEU A 382 -7.31 -2.56 -20.02
N GLU A 383 -7.96 -2.88 -21.15
CA GLU A 383 -8.78 -4.08 -21.24
C GLU A 383 -7.97 -5.37 -21.06
N ALA A 384 -6.77 -5.42 -21.65
CA ALA A 384 -5.86 -6.56 -21.48
C ALA A 384 -5.41 -6.69 -20.02
N ASP A 385 -5.02 -5.58 -19.38
CA ASP A 385 -4.62 -5.51 -17.98
C ASP A 385 -5.74 -6.04 -17.05
N ILE A 386 -6.98 -5.53 -17.22
CA ILE A 386 -8.15 -5.98 -16.44
C ILE A 386 -8.46 -7.47 -16.67
N LYS A 387 -8.52 -7.92 -17.93
CA LYS A 387 -8.84 -9.32 -18.27
C LYS A 387 -7.82 -10.27 -17.67
N ILE A 388 -6.54 -9.91 -17.73
CA ILE A 388 -5.49 -10.75 -17.17
C ILE A 388 -5.63 -10.78 -15.65
N ASN A 389 -5.82 -9.65 -14.97
CA ASN A 389 -5.96 -9.64 -13.51
C ASN A 389 -7.27 -10.30 -12.99
N ALA A 390 -8.33 -10.34 -13.80
CA ALA A 390 -9.58 -11.04 -13.49
C ALA A 390 -9.54 -12.59 -13.68
N LYS A 391 -8.67 -13.11 -14.57
CA LYS A 391 -8.57 -14.58 -14.83
C LYS A 391 -8.08 -15.40 -13.63
N VAL A 392 -7.67 -14.77 -12.53
CA VAL A 392 -7.31 -15.43 -11.26
C VAL A 392 -8.54 -16.06 -10.56
N PHE A 393 -9.77 -15.72 -10.98
CA PHE A 393 -11.00 -16.37 -10.51
C PHE A 393 -11.33 -17.70 -11.22
N MET A 394 -10.81 -17.94 -12.43
CA MET A 394 -11.23 -19.06 -13.29
C MET A 394 -10.13 -20.11 -13.51
N ASN A 395 -9.73 -20.81 -12.45
CA ASN A 395 -9.23 -22.18 -12.63
C ASN A 395 -10.42 -23.14 -12.75
N SER A 396 -11.05 -23.14 -13.93
CA SER A 396 -11.80 -24.28 -14.46
C SER A 396 -11.38 -24.45 -15.93
N PRO A 397 -11.07 -25.68 -16.39
CA PRO A 397 -10.39 -25.89 -17.65
C PRO A 397 -11.37 -25.65 -18.80
N LYS A 398 -11.05 -24.69 -19.69
CA LYS A 398 -11.37 -24.79 -21.12
C LYS A 398 -10.63 -23.71 -21.92
N ASP A 399 -9.97 -24.22 -22.95
CA ASP A 399 -9.30 -23.55 -24.06
C ASP A 399 -10.13 -22.45 -24.73
N ASP A 400 -9.45 -21.39 -25.15
CA ASP A 400 -9.77 -20.63 -26.36
C ASP A 400 -8.52 -20.02 -27.04
N GLY A 401 -7.49 -20.84 -27.27
CA GLY A 401 -6.67 -20.80 -28.50
C GLY A 401 -6.23 -19.45 -29.10
N THR A 402 -5.94 -18.42 -28.29
CA THR A 402 -5.42 -17.13 -28.76
C THR A 402 -4.19 -16.69 -27.96
N PRO A 403 -3.05 -16.36 -28.61
CA PRO A 403 -1.81 -16.01 -27.93
C PRO A 403 -1.77 -14.51 -27.62
N SER A 404 -2.12 -14.13 -26.39
CA SER A 404 -1.80 -12.81 -25.84
C SER A 404 -1.73 -12.87 -24.31
N MET A 405 -0.70 -13.53 -23.80
CA MET A 405 -0.51 -13.65 -22.35
C MET A 405 0.96 -13.51 -22.05
N ASN A 406 1.40 -12.25 -22.11
CA ASN A 406 2.79 -11.93 -22.05
C ASN A 406 2.96 -10.47 -21.61
N VAL A 407 3.85 -10.19 -20.64
CA VAL A 407 4.01 -8.95 -19.84
C VAL A 407 3.26 -8.93 -18.48
N VAL A 408 1.98 -9.30 -18.41
CA VAL A 408 1.19 -9.06 -17.16
C VAL A 408 1.42 -10.11 -16.07
N ASP A 409 1.74 -11.37 -16.39
CA ASP A 409 2.18 -12.34 -15.38
C ASP A 409 3.54 -11.98 -14.76
N ALA A 410 4.37 -11.24 -15.50
CA ALA A 410 5.58 -10.58 -14.97
C ALA A 410 5.14 -9.49 -14.00
N GLY A 411 4.23 -8.63 -14.46
CA GLY A 411 3.55 -7.62 -13.65
C GLY A 411 3.01 -8.15 -12.33
N ARG A 412 2.55 -9.40 -12.25
CA ARG A 412 2.07 -10.04 -10.99
C ARG A 412 3.18 -10.40 -10.02
N ALA A 413 4.28 -10.97 -10.50
CA ALA A 413 5.47 -11.22 -9.69
C ALA A 413 6.15 -9.91 -9.25
N VAL A 414 6.13 -8.94 -10.16
CA VAL A 414 6.65 -7.59 -10.03
C VAL A 414 5.82 -6.77 -9.05
N ASN A 415 4.49 -6.79 -9.14
CA ASN A 415 3.59 -6.13 -8.21
C ASN A 415 3.66 -6.79 -6.84
N ALA A 416 3.77 -8.12 -6.75
CA ALA A 416 4.04 -8.78 -5.47
C ALA A 416 5.40 -8.36 -4.86
N LEU A 417 6.44 -8.19 -5.69
CA LEU A 417 7.74 -7.65 -5.26
C LEU A 417 7.70 -6.15 -4.92
N PHE A 418 6.94 -5.34 -5.67
CA PHE A 418 6.75 -3.91 -5.41
C PHE A 418 5.88 -3.70 -4.18
N GLU A 419 4.85 -4.52 -3.94
CA GLU A 419 4.07 -4.54 -2.69
C GLU A 419 5.00 -4.85 -1.49
N GLN A 420 5.93 -5.78 -1.64
CA GLN A 420 6.97 -6.07 -0.64
C GLN A 420 7.97 -4.93 -0.44
N LEU A 421 8.38 -4.24 -1.50
CA LEU A 421 9.27 -3.08 -1.42
C LEU A 421 8.55 -1.81 -0.94
N SER A 422 7.26 -1.67 -1.20
CA SER A 422 6.40 -0.58 -0.70
C SER A 422 6.07 -0.72 0.79
N TYR A 423 6.18 -1.93 1.35
CA TYR A 423 6.23 -2.10 2.81
C TYR A 423 7.55 -1.60 3.41
N ALA A 424 8.63 -1.53 2.62
CA ALA A 424 9.94 -0.99 3.01
C ALA A 424 10.17 0.47 2.58
N GLN A 425 9.28 1.04 1.78
CA GLN A 425 9.19 2.46 1.48
C GLN A 425 7.74 2.86 1.64
N THR A 426 7.42 3.45 2.78
CA THR A 426 6.33 4.41 2.82
C THR A 426 6.48 5.35 1.64
N GLU A 427 5.60 5.19 0.64
CA GLU A 427 5.55 6.07 -0.51
C GLU A 427 5.37 7.49 0.02
N GLY A 428 6.41 8.30 -0.14
CA GLY A 428 6.20 9.73 -0.17
C GLY A 428 5.27 9.98 -1.35
N GLU A 429 3.99 10.23 -1.06
CA GLU A 429 3.05 10.79 -2.02
C GLU A 429 3.73 12.03 -2.62
N GLN A 430 4.23 11.91 -3.85
CA GLN A 430 4.39 13.10 -4.68
C GLN A 430 2.97 13.53 -4.99
N GLY A 431 2.51 14.56 -4.28
CA GLY A 431 1.15 15.04 -4.30
C GLY A 431 0.60 15.15 -5.71
N VAL A 432 -0.61 14.63 -5.90
CA VAL A 432 -1.40 14.88 -7.10
C VAL A 432 -1.98 16.29 -6.94
N THR A 433 -1.60 17.18 -7.86
CA THR A 433 -2.14 18.55 -7.93
C THR A 433 -3.41 18.53 -8.78
N VAL A 434 -4.44 19.24 -8.32
CA VAL A 434 -5.71 19.46 -9.03
C VAL A 434 -5.78 20.89 -9.52
#